data_AF-A0A6G1SGI7-F1
#
_entry.id   AF-A0A6G1SGI7-F1
#
_cell.length_a   1.000
_cell.length_b   1.000
_cell.length_c   1.000
_cell.angle_alpha   90.00
_cell.angle_beta   90.00
_cell.angle_gamma   90.00
#
_symmetry.space_group_name_H-M   'P 1'
#
loop_
_entity.id
_entity.type
_entity.pdbx_description
1 polymer ?
#
loop_
_entity_poly.entity_id
_entity_poly.type
_entity_poly.pdbx_seq_one_letter_code
_entity_poly.pdbx_strand_id
1 'polypeptide(L)'
;MAHQSALENESAREIYNKWMRFVMPKDQLLRYDYPRKDPENLALRMVPTSLGGRALRSEFASRYECYRCSNTYEVDKNGMPLSTAGKCTYHPGRWNQYHGYTCCSRGRLSTPCSNNTYHVHRGELELENYRGYVETQPKSERDPDRHGVYALDCEMCYTTYGLELTRVTLVDHDYKVVYDKLVKPRNPILDYFTASSGISESDLNEVSTRLTDVQRDLLEMFSNKTIIIGHGLDSDMKALKMFHEHFIDTAQLFPHKRGLPYKKALRTIAKEILGISIQRNKTGHDSKEDACVALKLVMWKANQRW
;
A
#
# COMPACT_ATOMS: atom_id res chain seq x y z
N MET A 1 -29.67 6.37 -1.96
CA MET A 1 -30.49 5.29 -2.55
C MET A 1 -30.63 5.40 -4.07
N ALA A 2 -30.60 6.58 -4.71
CA ALA A 2 -30.73 6.71 -6.17
C ALA A 2 -29.44 6.48 -7.01
N HIS A 3 -28.26 6.33 -6.39
CA HIS A 3 -27.00 6.12 -7.12
C HIS A 3 -26.52 4.66 -7.16
N GLN A 4 -27.24 3.76 -6.50
CA GLN A 4 -26.89 2.33 -6.44
C GLN A 4 -27.43 1.55 -7.66
N SER A 5 -28.46 2.08 -8.34
CA SER A 5 -29.18 1.36 -9.41
C SER A 5 -28.62 1.53 -10.82
N ALA A 6 -27.59 2.36 -11.03
CA ALA A 6 -27.08 2.65 -12.38
C ALA A 6 -26.08 1.61 -12.92
N LEU A 7 -25.49 0.80 -12.02
CA LEU A 7 -24.49 -0.21 -12.37
C LEU A 7 -24.99 -1.65 -12.23
N GLU A 8 -26.18 -1.87 -11.64
CA GLU A 8 -26.78 -3.21 -11.50
C GLU A 8 -27.05 -3.90 -12.85
N ASN A 9 -26.89 -3.18 -13.98
CA ASN A 9 -27.07 -3.71 -15.34
C ASN A 9 -25.86 -3.50 -16.28
N GLU A 10 -24.74 -2.89 -15.85
CA GLU A 10 -23.55 -2.76 -16.72
C GLU A 10 -22.72 -4.06 -16.66
N SER A 11 -22.38 -4.63 -17.81
CA SER A 11 -21.48 -5.79 -17.86
C SER A 11 -20.05 -5.41 -17.42
N ALA A 12 -19.29 -6.37 -16.90
CA ALA A 12 -17.88 -6.17 -16.51
C ALA A 12 -17.03 -5.55 -17.64
N ARG A 13 -17.34 -5.90 -18.90
CA ARG A 13 -16.68 -5.34 -20.09
C ARG A 13 -17.01 -3.86 -20.32
N GLU A 14 -18.26 -3.45 -20.10
CA GLU A 14 -18.66 -2.05 -20.21
C GLU A 14 -18.00 -1.20 -19.13
N ILE A 15 -17.99 -1.69 -17.89
CA ILE A 15 -17.28 -1.06 -16.75
C ILE A 15 -15.80 -0.88 -17.10
N TYR A 16 -15.14 -1.94 -17.57
CA TYR A 16 -13.74 -1.91 -17.97
C TYR A 16 -13.47 -0.84 -19.03
N ASN A 17 -14.23 -0.86 -20.13
CA ASN A 17 -14.06 0.11 -21.23
C ASN A 17 -14.32 1.55 -20.77
N LYS A 18 -15.34 1.75 -19.92
CA LYS A 18 -15.69 3.05 -19.37
C LYS A 18 -14.59 3.58 -18.48
N TRP A 19 -13.98 2.73 -17.65
CA TRP A 19 -13.00 3.15 -16.64
C TRP A 19 -11.56 3.21 -17.16
N MET A 20 -11.28 2.63 -18.32
CA MET A 20 -9.98 2.76 -18.98
C MET A 20 -9.49 4.21 -19.11
N ARG A 21 -10.42 5.17 -19.27
CA ARG A 21 -10.11 6.61 -19.33
C ARG A 21 -9.52 7.20 -18.04
N PHE A 22 -9.66 6.51 -16.91
CA PHE A 22 -9.14 6.92 -15.60
C PHE A 22 -7.83 6.22 -15.25
N VAL A 23 -7.37 5.29 -16.09
CA VAL A 23 -6.08 4.62 -15.88
C VAL A 23 -4.96 5.66 -15.93
N MET A 24 -4.09 5.59 -14.93
CA MET A 24 -2.96 6.48 -14.77
C MET A 24 -2.02 6.39 -15.98
N PRO A 25 -1.66 7.54 -16.60
CA PRO A 25 -0.63 7.57 -17.63
C PRO A 25 0.73 7.06 -17.14
N LYS A 26 1.51 6.43 -18.02
CA LYS A 26 2.80 5.81 -17.65
C LYS A 26 3.82 6.78 -17.06
N ASP A 27 3.85 8.03 -17.53
CA ASP A 27 4.71 9.09 -16.99
C ASP A 27 4.36 9.43 -15.53
N GLN A 28 3.10 9.27 -15.13
CA GLN A 28 2.68 9.49 -13.77
C GLN A 28 3.07 8.33 -12.85
N LEU A 29 3.20 7.09 -13.36
CA LEU A 29 3.78 5.98 -12.59
C LEU A 29 5.20 6.31 -12.09
N LEU A 30 5.99 7.03 -12.90
CA LEU A 30 7.30 7.58 -12.50
C LEU A 30 7.16 8.60 -11.38
N ARG A 31 6.29 9.58 -11.57
CA ARG A 31 6.11 10.66 -10.61
C ARG A 31 5.59 10.18 -9.25
N TYR A 32 4.76 9.14 -9.23
CA TYR A 32 4.16 8.57 -8.02
C TYR A 32 4.97 7.41 -7.43
N ASP A 33 6.17 7.16 -7.95
CA ASP A 33 7.10 6.15 -7.45
C ASP A 33 6.55 4.71 -7.49
N TYR A 34 5.75 4.38 -8.52
CA TYR A 34 5.33 3.00 -8.76
C TYR A 34 6.53 2.14 -9.17
N PRO A 35 6.56 0.85 -8.76
CA PRO A 35 7.64 -0.04 -9.11
C PRO A 35 7.71 -0.22 -10.63
N ARG A 36 8.92 -0.08 -11.18
CA ARG A 36 9.26 -0.36 -12.58
C ARG A 36 10.53 -1.16 -12.63
N LYS A 37 10.72 -1.90 -13.73
CA LYS A 37 11.99 -2.59 -14.00
C LYS A 37 13.11 -1.58 -14.17
N ASP A 38 14.27 -1.94 -13.63
CA ASP A 38 15.50 -1.23 -13.93
C ASP A 38 15.92 -1.52 -15.39
N PRO A 39 16.23 -0.49 -16.20
CA PRO A 39 16.55 -0.67 -17.62
C PRO A 39 17.92 -1.32 -17.84
N GLU A 40 18.83 -1.22 -16.88
CA GLU A 40 20.17 -1.79 -16.94
C GLU A 40 20.22 -3.18 -16.29
N ASN A 41 19.35 -3.44 -15.31
CA ASN A 41 19.24 -4.73 -14.64
C ASN A 41 17.79 -5.20 -14.45
N LEU A 42 17.28 -5.96 -15.42
CA LEU A 42 15.88 -6.43 -15.44
C LEU A 42 15.47 -7.31 -14.25
N ALA A 43 16.43 -7.82 -13.45
CA ALA A 43 16.14 -8.57 -12.22
C ALA A 43 15.82 -7.66 -11.02
N LEU A 44 15.99 -6.33 -11.17
CA LEU A 44 15.78 -5.34 -10.13
C LEU A 44 14.62 -4.40 -10.47
N ARG A 45 13.94 -3.94 -9.43
CA ARG A 45 13.18 -2.70 -9.46
C ARG A 45 14.15 -1.53 -9.61
N MET A 46 13.78 -0.57 -10.46
CA MET A 46 14.45 0.71 -10.61
C MET A 46 14.56 1.44 -9.26
N VAL A 47 15.74 1.99 -8.99
CA VAL A 47 15.97 2.81 -7.78
C VAL A 47 15.34 4.18 -7.95
N PRO A 48 14.51 4.66 -7.00
CA PRO A 48 13.94 6.00 -7.07
C PRO A 48 15.02 7.08 -7.11
N THR A 49 14.86 8.06 -8.00
CA THR A 49 15.77 9.22 -8.07
C THR A 49 15.81 10.05 -6.79
N SER A 50 14.76 9.97 -5.97
CA SER A 50 14.67 10.59 -4.64
C SER A 50 15.75 10.12 -3.66
N LEU A 51 16.35 8.95 -3.88
CA LEU A 51 17.47 8.46 -3.08
C LEU A 51 18.80 9.15 -3.41
N GLY A 52 18.82 10.05 -4.40
CA GLY A 52 19.96 10.94 -4.65
C GLY A 52 21.26 10.22 -5.00
N GLY A 53 21.17 9.07 -5.69
CA GLY A 53 22.34 8.27 -6.08
C GLY A 53 22.96 7.46 -4.96
N ARG A 54 22.31 7.33 -3.79
CA ARG A 54 22.76 6.42 -2.73
C ARG A 54 22.79 4.98 -3.26
N ALA A 55 23.92 4.31 -3.07
CA ALA A 55 24.08 2.92 -3.46
C ALA A 55 23.22 2.00 -2.59
N LEU A 56 22.63 0.98 -3.22
CA LEU A 56 21.98 -0.12 -2.53
C LEU A 56 23.02 -0.98 -1.82
N ARG A 57 22.64 -1.53 -0.66
CA ARG A 57 23.50 -2.37 0.17
C ARG A 57 23.11 -3.83 0.05
N SER A 58 24.09 -4.70 -0.15
CA SER A 58 23.91 -6.16 -0.11
C SER A 58 23.90 -6.72 1.32
N GLU A 59 24.45 -5.96 2.27
CA GLU A 59 24.50 -6.30 3.69
C GLU A 59 23.85 -5.18 4.50
N PHE A 60 23.30 -5.53 5.67
CA PHE A 60 22.72 -4.54 6.57
C PHE A 60 23.74 -3.50 7.00
N ALA A 61 23.29 -2.24 7.14
CA ALA A 61 24.10 -1.22 7.77
C ALA A 61 24.24 -1.49 9.27
N SER A 62 25.32 -1.05 9.89
CA SER A 62 25.48 -1.13 11.35
C SER A 62 24.51 -0.23 12.13
N ARG A 63 23.93 0.78 11.46
CA ARG A 63 23.00 1.74 12.05
C ARG A 63 21.95 2.23 11.06
N TYR A 64 20.78 2.59 11.58
CA TYR A 64 19.64 3.14 10.83
C TYR A 64 19.05 4.35 11.53
N GLU A 65 18.41 5.22 10.76
CA GLU A 65 17.51 6.26 11.29
C GLU A 65 16.09 5.70 11.38
N CYS A 66 15.47 5.79 12.55
CA CYS A 66 14.12 5.30 12.78
C CYS A 66 13.09 6.13 12.00
N TYR A 67 12.27 5.47 11.20
CA TYR A 67 11.23 6.10 10.39
C TYR A 67 10.18 6.87 11.21
N ARG A 68 10.02 6.55 12.50
CA ARG A 68 8.95 7.10 13.35
C ARG A 68 9.41 8.23 14.27
N CYS A 69 10.53 8.02 14.96
CA CYS A 69 11.05 8.96 15.95
C CYS A 69 12.31 9.69 15.48
N SER A 70 12.88 9.32 14.34
CA SER A 70 14.09 9.89 13.74
C SER A 70 15.37 9.70 14.58
N ASN A 71 15.31 8.94 15.68
CA ASN A 71 16.51 8.54 16.42
C ASN A 71 17.31 7.53 15.60
N THR A 72 18.64 7.59 15.71
CA THR A 72 19.53 6.56 15.18
C THR A 72 19.57 5.36 16.13
N TYR A 73 19.59 4.15 15.58
CA TYR A 73 19.70 2.91 16.32
C TYR A 73 20.63 1.92 15.61
N GLU A 74 21.26 1.04 16.38
CA GLU A 74 22.17 0.00 15.87
C GLU A 74 21.45 -1.32 15.65
N VAL A 75 21.92 -2.09 14.69
CA VAL A 75 21.41 -3.44 14.38
C VAL A 75 22.54 -4.45 14.28
N ASP A 76 22.20 -5.72 14.47
CA ASP A 76 23.11 -6.83 14.28
C ASP A 76 23.27 -7.16 12.78
N LYS A 77 24.10 -8.17 12.49
CA LYS A 77 24.31 -8.66 11.12
C LYS A 77 23.07 -9.22 10.42
N ASN A 78 21.96 -9.43 11.14
CA ASN A 78 20.68 -9.91 10.62
C ASN A 78 19.63 -8.78 10.56
N GLY A 79 20.02 -7.54 10.84
CA GLY A 79 19.13 -6.39 10.89
C GLY A 79 18.29 -6.29 12.17
N MET A 80 18.53 -7.15 13.17
CA MET A 80 17.83 -7.09 14.45
C MET A 80 18.36 -5.93 15.29
N PRO A 81 17.50 -5.04 15.85
CA PRO A 81 17.95 -3.95 16.70
C PRO A 81 18.74 -4.43 17.93
N LEU A 82 19.96 -3.93 18.11
CA LEU A 82 20.86 -4.23 19.23
C LEU A 82 20.45 -3.40 20.48
N SER A 83 19.28 -3.70 21.05
CA SER A 83 18.70 -3.31 22.36
C SER A 83 18.98 -1.95 23.06
N THR A 84 19.70 -0.97 22.54
CA THR A 84 20.43 -0.01 23.41
C THR A 84 19.90 1.43 23.49
N ALA A 85 18.71 1.76 22.96
CA ALA A 85 18.17 3.12 23.08
C ALA A 85 16.65 3.17 23.31
N GLY A 86 16.19 2.54 24.39
CA GLY A 86 14.81 2.68 24.90
C GLY A 86 13.71 2.24 23.93
N LYS A 87 12.46 2.31 24.39
CA LYS A 87 11.30 2.10 23.51
C LYS A 87 11.26 3.20 22.44
N CYS A 88 10.96 2.86 21.20
CA CYS A 88 10.69 3.83 20.15
C CYS A 88 9.43 4.61 20.51
N THR A 89 9.55 5.86 20.98
CA THR A 89 8.41 6.72 21.35
C THR A 89 8.16 7.77 20.27
N TYR A 90 6.91 7.93 19.84
CA TYR A 90 6.54 8.85 18.76
C TYR A 90 5.06 9.26 18.81
N HIS A 91 4.70 10.30 18.03
CA HIS A 91 3.30 10.64 17.74
C HIS A 91 2.92 10.03 16.39
N PRO A 92 1.98 9.07 16.32
CA PRO A 92 1.56 8.47 15.04
C PRO A 92 0.81 9.47 14.13
N GLY A 93 0.20 10.47 14.73
CA GLY A 93 -0.57 11.50 14.04
C GLY A 93 0.32 12.58 13.43
N ARG A 94 -0.23 13.31 12.45
CA ARG A 94 0.44 14.46 11.85
C ARG A 94 0.25 15.68 12.74
N TRP A 95 1.23 16.58 12.78
CA TRP A 95 1.11 17.86 13.45
C TRP A 95 0.16 18.79 12.67
N ASN A 96 -0.78 19.42 13.36
CA ASN A 96 -1.60 20.51 12.87
C ASN A 96 -1.46 21.71 13.82
N GLN A 97 -1.16 22.89 13.28
CA GLN A 97 -0.95 24.10 14.09
C GLN A 97 -2.18 24.54 14.90
N TYR A 98 -3.39 24.21 14.45
CA TYR A 98 -4.65 24.59 15.10
C TYR A 98 -5.20 23.52 16.05
N HIS A 99 -4.95 22.24 15.76
CA HIS A 99 -5.57 21.11 16.46
C HIS A 99 -4.58 20.20 17.19
N GLY A 100 -3.29 20.52 17.14
CA GLY A 100 -2.24 19.68 17.70
C GLY A 100 -1.96 18.43 16.85
N TYR A 101 -1.34 17.42 17.45
CA TYR A 101 -1.14 16.12 16.79
C TYR A 101 -2.47 15.38 16.57
N THR A 102 -2.73 14.90 15.36
CA THR A 102 -4.01 14.21 15.06
C THR A 102 -4.24 12.91 15.84
N CYS A 103 -3.22 12.39 16.53
CA CYS A 103 -3.34 11.18 17.35
C CYS A 103 -3.76 11.45 18.80
N CYS A 104 -3.50 12.63 19.35
CA CYS A 104 -3.72 12.91 20.77
C CYS A 104 -4.15 14.36 21.08
N SER A 105 -4.26 15.21 20.06
CA SER A 105 -4.56 16.64 20.12
C SER A 105 -3.60 17.46 20.99
N ARG A 106 -2.46 16.88 21.39
CA ARG A 106 -1.45 17.56 22.20
C ARG A 106 -0.58 18.48 21.36
N GLY A 107 0.04 19.46 22.01
CA GLY A 107 0.93 20.46 21.40
C GLY A 107 2.25 19.88 20.84
N ARG A 108 2.98 20.70 20.07
CA ARG A 108 4.20 20.27 19.33
C ARG A 108 5.31 19.75 20.23
N LEU A 109 5.48 20.34 21.41
CA LEU A 109 6.50 19.96 22.40
C LEU A 109 5.98 18.93 23.41
N SER A 110 4.82 18.32 23.17
CA SER A 110 4.26 17.32 24.07
C SER A 110 5.01 15.99 23.99
N THR A 111 5.00 15.27 25.11
CA THR A 111 5.53 13.91 25.17
C THR A 111 4.80 13.00 24.16
N PRO A 112 5.53 12.15 23.42
CA PRO A 112 4.96 11.18 22.50
C PRO A 112 3.82 10.35 23.09
N CYS A 113 2.78 10.08 22.31
CA CYS A 113 1.60 9.35 22.78
C CYS A 113 1.57 7.87 22.37
N SER A 114 2.60 7.36 21.70
CA SER A 114 2.73 5.97 21.29
C SER A 114 4.16 5.48 21.50
N ASN A 115 4.33 4.17 21.68
CA ASN A 115 5.62 3.55 21.85
C ASN A 115 5.64 2.13 21.29
N ASN A 116 6.76 1.71 20.70
CA ASN A 116 7.02 0.34 20.26
C ASN A 116 8.33 -0.19 20.83
N THR A 117 8.43 -1.51 20.95
CA THR A 117 9.63 -2.20 21.46
C THR A 117 10.85 -1.90 20.61
N TYR A 118 10.69 -1.90 19.29
CA TYR A 118 11.77 -1.72 18.34
C TYR A 118 11.60 -0.45 17.51
N HIS A 119 12.75 0.12 17.13
CA HIS A 119 12.84 1.11 16.05
C HIS A 119 12.71 0.41 14.70
N VAL A 120 12.23 1.14 13.69
CA VAL A 120 11.95 0.56 12.36
C VAL A 120 12.45 1.47 11.25
N HIS A 121 12.80 0.90 10.11
CA HIS A 121 13.12 1.62 8.88
C HIS A 121 12.22 1.16 7.73
N ARG A 122 12.26 1.85 6.59
CA ARG A 122 11.50 1.48 5.38
C ARG A 122 12.25 0.57 4.41
N GLY A 123 13.54 0.30 4.67
CA GLY A 123 14.34 -0.61 3.86
C GLY A 123 14.72 -0.05 2.48
N GLU A 124 14.64 1.27 2.30
CA GLU A 124 14.79 1.94 1.01
C GLU A 124 16.19 1.75 0.38
N LEU A 125 17.20 1.39 1.17
CA LEU A 125 18.57 1.18 0.71
C LEU A 125 18.99 -0.30 0.70
N GLU A 126 18.11 -1.23 1.11
CA GLU A 126 18.42 -2.65 1.12
C GLU A 126 18.19 -3.25 -0.26
N LEU A 127 19.24 -3.82 -0.87
CA LEU A 127 19.20 -4.37 -2.23
C LEU A 127 18.10 -5.44 -2.39
N GLU A 128 17.87 -6.25 -1.35
CA GLU A 128 16.88 -7.32 -1.37
C GLU A 128 15.43 -6.80 -1.56
N ASN A 129 15.16 -5.55 -1.18
CA ASN A 129 13.85 -4.91 -1.39
C ASN A 129 13.60 -4.49 -2.85
N TYR A 130 14.62 -4.59 -3.69
CA TYR A 130 14.55 -4.33 -5.13
C TYR A 130 14.54 -5.63 -5.95
N ARG A 131 14.71 -6.79 -5.32
CA ARG A 131 14.69 -8.12 -5.95
C ARG A 131 13.35 -8.82 -5.79
N GLY A 132 13.13 -9.86 -6.61
CA GLY A 132 11.98 -10.76 -6.47
C GLY A 132 10.66 -10.17 -6.98
N TYR A 133 10.74 -9.17 -7.86
CA TYR A 133 9.55 -8.61 -8.50
C TYR A 133 9.07 -9.52 -9.62
N VAL A 134 7.77 -9.74 -9.67
CA VAL A 134 7.10 -10.45 -10.78
C VAL A 134 6.29 -9.48 -11.63
N GLU A 135 5.97 -9.83 -12.87
CA GLU A 135 5.25 -8.96 -13.80
C GLU A 135 4.02 -9.66 -14.38
N THR A 136 2.89 -8.97 -14.35
CA THR A 136 1.65 -9.44 -14.99
C THR A 136 1.86 -9.62 -16.49
N GLN A 137 1.39 -10.75 -17.02
CA GLN A 137 1.56 -11.11 -18.44
C GLN A 137 0.26 -10.94 -19.23
N PRO A 138 0.33 -10.80 -20.57
CA PRO A 138 -0.86 -10.91 -21.40
C PRO A 138 -1.55 -12.26 -21.21
N LYS A 139 -2.87 -12.24 -21.05
CA LYS A 139 -3.71 -13.45 -21.08
C LYS A 139 -4.28 -13.67 -22.47
N SER A 140 -4.72 -14.91 -22.74
CA SER A 140 -5.33 -15.29 -24.02
C SER A 140 -6.46 -14.35 -24.42
N GLU A 141 -6.47 -13.93 -25.69
CA GLU A 141 -7.53 -13.06 -26.21
C GLU A 141 -8.91 -13.74 -26.26
N ARG A 142 -8.96 -15.07 -26.14
CA ARG A 142 -10.21 -15.84 -26.19
C ARG A 142 -11.01 -15.81 -24.89
N ASP A 143 -10.43 -15.29 -23.81
CA ASP A 143 -11.09 -15.19 -22.51
C ASP A 143 -11.96 -13.90 -22.45
N PRO A 144 -13.29 -14.01 -22.28
CA PRO A 144 -14.20 -12.87 -22.25
C PRO A 144 -14.03 -11.99 -20.99
N ASP A 145 -13.46 -12.53 -19.91
CA ASP A 145 -13.23 -11.84 -18.64
C ASP A 145 -11.73 -11.46 -18.46
N ARG A 146 -10.93 -11.62 -19.52
CA ARG A 146 -9.46 -11.60 -19.53
C ARG A 146 -8.76 -10.41 -18.88
N HIS A 147 -9.44 -9.27 -18.73
CA HIS A 147 -8.84 -8.09 -18.12
C HIS A 147 -9.36 -7.87 -16.71
N GLY A 148 -10.67 -7.85 -16.49
CA GLY A 148 -11.23 -7.65 -15.15
C GLY A 148 -10.91 -6.29 -14.54
N VAL A 149 -11.65 -5.96 -13.49
CA VAL A 149 -11.50 -4.74 -12.69
C VAL A 149 -11.55 -5.16 -11.23
N TYR A 150 -10.49 -4.88 -10.49
CA TYR A 150 -10.37 -5.25 -9.09
C TYR A 150 -9.93 -4.05 -8.26
N ALA A 151 -10.55 -3.86 -7.10
CA ALA A 151 -9.97 -3.00 -6.07
C ALA A 151 -9.12 -3.82 -5.11
N LEU A 152 -7.95 -3.29 -4.80
CA LEU A 152 -6.88 -3.92 -4.04
C LEU A 152 -6.52 -3.03 -2.86
N ASP A 153 -6.35 -3.66 -1.70
CA ASP A 153 -5.74 -3.04 -0.53
C ASP A 153 -4.86 -4.07 0.20
N CYS A 154 -3.69 -3.63 0.66
CA CYS A 154 -2.77 -4.45 1.41
C CYS A 154 -2.54 -3.89 2.82
N GLU A 155 -2.40 -4.81 3.77
CA GLU A 155 -1.86 -4.50 5.09
C GLU A 155 -0.40 -4.94 5.16
N MET A 156 0.41 -4.18 5.89
CA MET A 156 1.84 -4.43 6.02
C MET A 156 2.31 -4.36 7.48
N CYS A 157 3.46 -4.96 7.75
CA CYS A 157 4.20 -4.83 9.00
C CYS A 157 5.63 -4.33 8.74
N TYR A 158 6.33 -3.95 9.81
CA TYR A 158 7.75 -3.65 9.78
C TYR A 158 8.56 -4.87 10.21
N THR A 159 9.51 -5.27 9.38
CA THR A 159 10.49 -6.33 9.63
C THR A 159 11.91 -5.77 9.66
N THR A 160 12.91 -6.63 9.85
CA THR A 160 14.32 -6.25 9.70
C THR A 160 14.67 -5.74 8.30
N TYR A 161 13.91 -6.08 7.27
CA TYR A 161 14.08 -5.55 5.92
C TYR A 161 13.20 -4.33 5.61
N GLY A 162 12.38 -3.88 6.56
CA GLY A 162 11.49 -2.73 6.38
C GLY A 162 10.04 -3.14 6.19
N LEU A 163 9.31 -2.47 5.31
CA LEU A 163 7.86 -2.69 5.18
C LEU A 163 7.56 -3.93 4.31
N GLU A 164 6.90 -4.94 4.87
CA GLU A 164 6.54 -6.18 4.17
C GLU A 164 5.06 -6.53 4.31
N LEU A 165 4.53 -7.24 3.31
CA LEU A 165 3.12 -7.62 3.21
C LEU A 165 2.68 -8.58 4.33
N THR A 166 1.53 -8.31 4.94
CA THR A 166 0.88 -9.19 5.91
C THR A 166 -0.55 -9.58 5.56
N ARG A 167 -1.23 -8.81 4.70
CA ARG A 167 -2.52 -9.20 4.12
C ARG A 167 -2.71 -8.55 2.76
N VAL A 168 -3.40 -9.25 1.86
CA VAL A 168 -3.90 -8.68 0.61
C VAL A 168 -5.37 -9.02 0.46
N THR A 169 -6.17 -8.02 0.10
CA THR A 169 -7.60 -8.17 -0.19
C THR A 169 -7.90 -7.63 -1.58
N LEU A 170 -8.60 -8.44 -2.38
CA LEU A 170 -9.18 -8.05 -3.66
C LEU A 170 -10.70 -8.12 -3.59
N VAL A 171 -11.33 -7.06 -4.07
CA VAL A 171 -12.75 -7.02 -4.35
C VAL A 171 -12.99 -6.81 -5.84
N ASP A 172 -13.98 -7.50 -6.39
CA ASP A 172 -14.42 -7.26 -7.77
C ASP A 172 -15.28 -5.98 -7.88
N HIS A 173 -15.73 -5.69 -9.10
CA HIS A 173 -16.59 -4.55 -9.40
C HIS A 173 -17.94 -4.55 -8.69
N ASP A 174 -18.40 -5.71 -8.22
CA ASP A 174 -19.64 -5.91 -7.45
C ASP A 174 -19.41 -5.84 -5.94
N TYR A 175 -18.23 -5.38 -5.50
CA TYR A 175 -17.82 -5.30 -4.09
C TYR A 175 -17.69 -6.66 -3.39
N LYS A 176 -17.66 -7.77 -4.15
CA LYS A 176 -17.46 -9.09 -3.57
C LYS A 176 -15.97 -9.34 -3.39
N VAL A 177 -15.60 -9.85 -2.21
CA VAL A 177 -14.24 -10.31 -1.95
C VAL A 177 -13.97 -11.55 -2.80
N VAL A 178 -13.00 -11.44 -3.71
CA VAL A 178 -12.59 -12.53 -4.61
C VAL A 178 -11.25 -13.14 -4.23
N TYR A 179 -10.46 -12.42 -3.44
CA TYR A 179 -9.21 -12.90 -2.86
C TYR A 179 -8.96 -12.21 -1.52
N ASP A 180 -8.65 -12.95 -0.48
CA ASP A 180 -8.27 -12.42 0.83
C ASP A 180 -7.33 -13.40 1.50
N LYS A 181 -6.08 -12.98 1.73
CA LYS A 181 -5.04 -13.84 2.30
C LYS A 181 -4.20 -13.07 3.30
N LEU A 182 -4.04 -13.67 4.49
CA LEU A 182 -2.92 -13.36 5.38
C LEU A 182 -1.63 -13.92 4.80
N VAL A 183 -0.55 -13.18 4.99
CA VAL A 183 0.79 -13.47 4.51
C VAL A 183 1.75 -13.36 5.69
N LYS A 184 2.64 -14.34 5.85
CA LYS A 184 3.67 -14.29 6.88
C LYS A 184 5.02 -13.98 6.23
N PRO A 185 5.60 -12.80 6.50
CA PRO A 185 6.95 -12.45 6.07
C PRO A 185 7.97 -13.50 6.48
N ARG A 186 9.03 -13.65 5.67
CA ARG A 186 10.16 -14.54 6.01
C ARG A 186 11.09 -13.90 7.03
N ASN A 187 11.16 -12.57 7.04
CA ASN A 187 12.03 -11.83 7.92
C ASN A 187 11.37 -11.62 9.29
N PRO A 188 12.16 -11.51 10.37
CA PRO A 188 11.62 -11.24 11.70
C PRO A 188 10.81 -9.94 11.72
N ILE A 189 9.57 -10.03 12.23
CA ILE A 189 8.68 -8.87 12.39
C ILE A 189 9.11 -8.09 13.63
N LEU A 190 9.42 -6.81 13.45
CA LEU A 190 9.75 -5.88 14.52
C LEU A 190 8.49 -5.21 15.07
N ASP A 191 7.50 -4.99 14.21
CA ASP A 191 6.21 -4.42 14.58
C ASP A 191 5.12 -4.80 13.57
N TYR A 192 4.08 -5.48 14.03
CA TYR A 192 2.91 -5.88 13.25
C TYR A 192 2.09 -4.70 12.72
N PHE A 193 2.35 -3.50 13.24
CA PHE A 193 1.68 -2.27 12.88
C PHE A 193 0.16 -2.33 13.08
N THR A 194 -0.29 -3.09 14.07
CA THR A 194 -1.70 -3.49 14.32
C THR A 194 -2.68 -2.32 14.31
N ALA A 195 -2.30 -1.16 14.84
CA ALA A 195 -3.15 0.03 14.85
C ALA A 195 -3.53 0.53 13.45
N SER A 196 -2.77 0.12 12.42
CA SER A 196 -3.10 0.34 11.02
C SER A 196 -3.45 -0.98 10.32
N SER A 197 -2.66 -2.04 10.50
CA SER A 197 -2.83 -3.30 9.75
C SER A 197 -4.02 -4.17 10.19
N GLY A 198 -4.53 -3.98 11.41
CA GLY A 198 -5.51 -4.89 11.99
C GLY A 198 -4.97 -6.26 12.39
N ILE A 199 -3.66 -6.50 12.22
CA ILE A 199 -3.04 -7.81 12.35
C ILE A 199 -2.20 -7.86 13.63
N SER A 200 -2.40 -8.92 14.40
CA SER A 200 -1.64 -9.27 15.60
C SER A 200 -0.64 -10.39 15.33
N GLU A 201 0.24 -10.64 16.30
CA GLU A 201 1.14 -11.80 16.27
C GLU A 201 0.38 -13.12 16.18
N SER A 202 -0.70 -13.27 16.95
CA SER A 202 -1.53 -14.48 16.93
C SER A 202 -2.15 -14.76 15.57
N ASP A 203 -2.53 -13.72 14.82
CA ASP A 203 -3.14 -13.89 13.48
C ASP A 203 -2.16 -14.51 12.48
N LEU A 204 -0.84 -14.33 12.67
CA LEU A 204 0.20 -14.85 11.77
C LEU A 204 0.90 -16.11 12.29
N ASN A 205 0.54 -16.63 13.47
CA ASN A 205 1.23 -17.79 14.06
C ASN A 205 1.11 -19.03 13.18
N GLU A 206 -0.11 -19.33 12.72
CA GLU A 206 -0.43 -20.52 11.91
C GLU A 206 -0.41 -20.25 10.40
N VAL A 207 -0.10 -19.02 9.97
CA VAL A 207 -0.07 -18.64 8.55
C VAL A 207 1.17 -19.21 7.85
N SER A 208 0.94 -20.10 6.89
CA SER A 208 1.96 -20.68 6.03
C SER A 208 2.12 -19.95 4.70
N THR A 209 1.11 -19.21 4.25
CA THR A 209 1.14 -18.42 3.02
C THR A 209 2.33 -17.47 3.00
N ARG A 210 3.06 -17.44 1.89
CA ARG A 210 4.18 -16.52 1.64
C ARG A 210 3.86 -15.57 0.50
N LEU A 211 4.67 -14.51 0.39
CA LEU A 211 4.57 -13.54 -0.71
C LEU A 211 4.56 -14.22 -2.09
N THR A 212 5.36 -15.26 -2.28
CA THR A 212 5.45 -16.01 -3.54
C THR A 212 4.15 -16.75 -3.89
N ASP A 213 3.39 -17.19 -2.89
CA ASP A 213 2.08 -17.82 -3.12
C ASP A 213 1.08 -16.78 -3.61
N VAL A 214 1.02 -15.64 -2.94
CA VAL A 214 0.19 -14.51 -3.35
C VAL A 214 0.56 -14.03 -4.75
N GLN A 215 1.85 -13.86 -5.05
CA GLN A 215 2.31 -13.47 -6.37
C GLN A 215 1.83 -14.43 -7.47
N ARG A 216 1.95 -15.74 -7.24
CA ARG A 216 1.46 -16.76 -8.18
C ARG A 216 -0.05 -16.62 -8.39
N ASP A 217 -0.82 -16.59 -7.30
CA ASP A 217 -2.29 -16.50 -7.37
C ASP A 217 -2.73 -15.21 -8.09
N LEU A 218 -2.09 -14.07 -7.80
CA LEU A 218 -2.38 -12.79 -8.47
C LEU A 218 -2.00 -12.79 -9.95
N LEU A 219 -0.90 -13.43 -10.35
CA LEU A 219 -0.53 -13.59 -11.76
C LEU A 219 -1.50 -14.51 -12.52
N GLU A 220 -2.09 -15.49 -11.84
CA GLU A 220 -3.16 -16.33 -12.39
C GLU A 220 -4.47 -15.55 -12.51
N MET A 221 -4.76 -14.61 -11.62
CA MET A 221 -5.96 -13.77 -11.65
C MET A 221 -5.82 -12.61 -12.65
N PHE A 222 -4.66 -11.96 -12.73
CA PHE A 222 -4.47 -10.72 -13.49
C PHE A 222 -3.85 -10.95 -14.87
N SER A 223 -4.28 -10.15 -15.84
CA SER A 223 -3.52 -9.89 -17.06
C SER A 223 -2.72 -8.59 -16.92
N ASN A 224 -1.80 -8.34 -17.86
CA ASN A 224 -1.10 -7.06 -17.95
C ASN A 224 -2.01 -5.84 -18.23
N LYS A 225 -3.28 -6.06 -18.58
CA LYS A 225 -4.29 -5.03 -18.85
C LYS A 225 -5.40 -4.96 -17.79
N THR A 226 -5.31 -5.76 -16.73
CA THR A 226 -6.26 -5.73 -15.62
C THR A 226 -6.29 -4.36 -14.96
N ILE A 227 -7.46 -3.79 -14.71
CA ILE A 227 -7.51 -2.50 -13.99
C ILE A 227 -7.44 -2.77 -12.50
N ILE A 228 -6.40 -2.26 -11.84
CA ILE A 228 -6.23 -2.32 -10.38
C ILE A 228 -6.59 -0.96 -9.77
N ILE A 229 -7.56 -0.95 -8.87
CA ILE A 229 -8.09 0.23 -8.20
C ILE A 229 -7.63 0.23 -6.74
N GLY A 230 -7.28 1.39 -6.19
CA GLY A 230 -6.90 1.48 -4.78
C GLY A 230 -6.57 2.89 -4.33
N HIS A 231 -5.85 3.01 -3.23
CA HIS A 231 -5.46 4.29 -2.66
C HIS A 231 -3.97 4.31 -2.26
N GLY A 232 -3.13 4.93 -3.09
CA GLY A 232 -1.68 4.92 -2.88
C GLY A 232 -1.03 3.58 -3.18
N LEU A 233 -1.46 2.93 -4.27
CA LEU A 233 -1.05 1.57 -4.63
C LEU A 233 0.46 1.41 -4.88
N ASP A 234 1.23 2.50 -4.98
CA ASP A 234 2.69 2.40 -5.05
C ASP A 234 3.29 1.65 -3.85
N SER A 235 2.70 1.79 -2.66
CA SER A 235 3.17 1.06 -1.47
C SER A 235 2.76 -0.42 -1.53
N ASP A 236 1.51 -0.70 -1.91
CA ASP A 236 0.97 -2.04 -2.11
C ASP A 236 1.78 -2.83 -3.14
N MET A 237 2.02 -2.25 -4.31
CA MET A 237 2.75 -2.92 -5.40
C MET A 237 4.23 -3.15 -5.06
N LYS A 238 4.84 -2.33 -4.19
CA LYS A 238 6.19 -2.58 -3.64
C LYS A 238 6.19 -3.72 -2.63
N ALA A 239 5.19 -3.79 -1.75
CA ALA A 239 5.05 -4.87 -0.77
C ALA A 239 4.72 -6.22 -1.45
N LEU A 240 3.88 -6.20 -2.49
CA LEU A 240 3.58 -7.34 -3.36
C LEU A 240 4.77 -7.74 -4.25
N LYS A 241 5.75 -6.84 -4.40
CA LYS A 241 6.85 -6.96 -5.36
C LYS A 241 6.29 -7.30 -6.76
N MET A 242 5.42 -6.45 -7.28
CA MET A 242 4.76 -6.68 -8.57
C MET A 242 4.89 -5.47 -9.51
N PHE A 243 5.22 -5.74 -10.77
CA PHE A 243 5.16 -4.79 -11.86
C PHE A 243 3.81 -4.95 -12.58
N HIS A 244 3.13 -3.82 -12.74
CA HIS A 244 1.87 -3.70 -13.45
C HIS A 244 1.72 -2.24 -13.93
N GLU A 245 0.76 -1.96 -14.83
CA GLU A 245 0.66 -0.64 -15.46
C GLU A 245 -0.75 -0.01 -15.41
N HIS A 246 -1.82 -0.80 -15.28
CA HIS A 246 -3.18 -0.30 -15.43
C HIS A 246 -3.81 0.01 -14.06
N PHE A 247 -3.41 1.13 -13.47
CA PHE A 247 -3.89 1.55 -12.16
C PHE A 247 -4.92 2.68 -12.24
N ILE A 248 -5.95 2.64 -11.40
CA ILE A 248 -6.75 3.80 -11.04
C ILE A 248 -6.55 4.06 -9.54
N ASP A 249 -5.66 5.01 -9.24
CA ASP A 249 -5.31 5.36 -7.87
C ASP A 249 -6.12 6.56 -7.38
N THR A 250 -6.94 6.35 -6.37
CA THR A 250 -7.79 7.41 -5.79
C THR A 250 -6.98 8.53 -5.14
N ALA A 251 -5.75 8.28 -4.66
CA ALA A 251 -4.87 9.33 -4.15
C ALA A 251 -4.43 10.31 -5.24
N GLN A 252 -4.39 9.85 -6.50
CA GLN A 252 -4.17 10.68 -7.67
C GLN A 252 -5.46 11.27 -8.23
N LEU A 253 -6.53 10.47 -8.31
CA LEU A 253 -7.82 10.91 -8.85
C LEU A 253 -8.42 12.07 -8.05
N PHE A 254 -8.09 12.13 -6.75
CA PHE A 254 -8.46 13.20 -5.83
C PHE A 254 -7.21 13.82 -5.19
N PRO A 255 -6.42 14.59 -5.95
CA PRO A 255 -5.09 15.01 -5.51
C PRO A 255 -5.15 16.02 -4.37
N HIS A 256 -4.09 16.06 -3.58
CA HIS A 256 -3.92 17.10 -2.58
C HIS A 256 -3.64 18.46 -3.25
N LYS A 257 -4.19 19.55 -2.72
CA LYS A 257 -4.04 20.91 -3.29
C LYS A 257 -2.59 21.38 -3.43
N ARG A 258 -1.70 20.88 -2.57
CA ARG A 258 -0.25 21.18 -2.58
C ARG A 258 0.57 20.28 -3.51
N GLY A 259 -0.04 19.30 -4.18
CA GLY A 259 0.66 18.30 -4.98
C GLY A 259 1.54 17.35 -4.15
N LEU A 260 2.28 16.51 -4.86
CA LEU A 260 3.25 15.58 -4.27
C LEU A 260 4.35 16.33 -3.49
N PRO A 261 4.91 15.73 -2.42
CA PRO A 261 4.67 14.37 -1.92
C PRO A 261 3.39 14.23 -1.06
N TYR A 262 2.61 15.30 -0.89
CA TYR A 262 1.41 15.26 -0.06
C TYR A 262 0.26 14.53 -0.78
N LYS A 263 -0.20 13.42 -0.20
CA LYS A 263 -1.43 12.71 -0.60
C LYS A 263 -2.52 12.94 0.46
N LYS A 264 -3.78 13.09 0.03
CA LYS A 264 -4.93 13.05 0.94
C LYS A 264 -5.12 11.59 1.40
N ALA A 265 -5.42 11.38 2.67
CA ALA A 265 -5.73 10.03 3.16
C ALA A 265 -7.10 9.56 2.64
N LEU A 266 -7.28 8.26 2.43
CA LEU A 266 -8.55 7.67 1.98
C LEU A 266 -9.73 8.14 2.82
N ARG A 267 -9.59 8.11 4.16
CA ARG A 267 -10.63 8.59 5.09
C ARG A 267 -11.06 10.04 4.85
N THR A 268 -10.13 10.90 4.45
CA THR A 268 -10.40 12.31 4.15
C THR A 268 -11.22 12.41 2.87
N ILE A 269 -10.81 11.69 1.83
CA ILE A 269 -11.50 11.71 0.52
C ILE A 269 -12.88 11.07 0.65
N ALA A 270 -12.98 9.93 1.34
CA ALA A 270 -14.25 9.27 1.63
C ALA A 270 -15.23 10.21 2.35
N LYS A 271 -14.74 10.99 3.32
CA LYS A 271 -15.58 11.96 4.03
C LYS A 271 -16.00 13.14 3.16
N GLU A 272 -15.06 13.72 2.40
CA GLU A 272 -15.31 14.88 1.55
C GLU A 272 -16.24 14.55 0.37
N ILE A 273 -16.05 13.39 -0.27
CA ILE A 273 -16.69 13.03 -1.53
C ILE A 273 -17.93 12.17 -1.34
N LEU A 274 -17.86 11.16 -0.46
CA LEU A 274 -18.95 10.20 -0.24
C LEU A 274 -19.75 10.52 1.04
N GLY A 275 -19.29 11.45 1.88
CA GLY A 275 -19.93 11.79 3.16
C GLY A 275 -19.77 10.74 4.27
N ILE A 276 -19.14 9.60 3.98
CA ILE A 276 -18.98 8.47 4.91
C ILE A 276 -17.75 8.64 5.80
N SER A 277 -17.67 7.87 6.87
CA SER A 277 -16.49 7.81 7.73
C SER A 277 -16.06 6.36 7.88
N ILE A 278 -14.80 6.11 7.58
CA ILE A 278 -14.17 4.78 7.53
C ILE A 278 -13.04 4.75 8.57
N GLN A 279 -12.43 3.58 8.80
CA GLN A 279 -11.26 3.42 9.68
C GLN A 279 -11.53 3.95 11.11
N ARG A 280 -12.75 3.75 11.62
CA ARG A 280 -13.15 4.17 12.98
C ARG A 280 -12.73 3.21 14.08
N ASN A 281 -12.37 1.98 13.70
CA ASN A 281 -12.02 0.94 14.65
C ASN A 281 -10.64 1.20 15.26
N LYS A 282 -10.52 0.98 16.57
CA LYS A 282 -9.23 1.08 17.28
C LYS A 282 -8.34 -0.14 17.05
N THR A 283 -8.90 -1.21 16.49
CA THR A 283 -8.24 -2.50 16.29
C THR A 283 -7.42 -2.56 15.00
N GLY A 284 -7.45 -1.51 14.17
CA GLY A 284 -6.77 -1.46 12.86
C GLY A 284 -7.73 -1.12 11.73
N HIS A 285 -7.19 -0.98 10.52
CA HIS A 285 -7.98 -0.82 9.31
C HIS A 285 -8.54 -2.18 8.85
N ASP A 286 -9.54 -2.11 7.98
CA ASP A 286 -10.09 -3.27 7.30
C ASP A 286 -9.83 -3.11 5.81
N SER A 287 -8.84 -3.83 5.29
CA SER A 287 -8.52 -3.85 3.85
C SER A 287 -9.73 -4.07 2.93
N LYS A 288 -10.78 -4.79 3.35
CA LYS A 288 -12.01 -4.90 2.56
C LYS A 288 -12.77 -3.56 2.51
N GLU A 289 -12.92 -2.88 3.66
CA GLU A 289 -13.54 -1.56 3.74
C GLU A 289 -12.80 -0.59 2.83
N ASP A 290 -11.46 -0.55 2.93
CA ASP A 290 -10.61 0.38 2.21
C ASP A 290 -10.64 0.12 0.69
N ALA A 291 -10.52 -1.14 0.24
CA ALA A 291 -10.66 -1.53 -1.16
C ALA A 291 -12.05 -1.16 -1.72
N CYS A 292 -13.13 -1.48 -0.99
CA CYS A 292 -14.49 -1.13 -1.41
C CYS A 292 -14.71 0.39 -1.49
N VAL A 293 -14.11 1.16 -0.58
CA VAL A 293 -14.25 2.62 -0.57
C VAL A 293 -13.47 3.25 -1.73
N ALA A 294 -12.28 2.74 -2.04
CA ALA A 294 -11.54 3.15 -3.23
C ALA A 294 -12.36 2.89 -4.51
N LEU A 295 -13.00 1.72 -4.62
CA LEU A 295 -13.91 1.40 -5.72
C LEU A 295 -15.11 2.36 -5.79
N LYS A 296 -15.76 2.66 -4.66
CA LYS A 296 -16.87 3.63 -4.59
C LYS A 296 -16.47 5.02 -5.06
N LEU A 297 -15.25 5.46 -4.74
CA LEU A 297 -14.73 6.75 -5.16
C LEU A 297 -14.52 6.82 -6.68
N VAL A 298 -14.00 5.74 -7.29
CA VAL A 298 -13.88 5.65 -8.76
C VAL A 298 -15.26 5.63 -9.42
N MET A 299 -16.20 4.84 -8.88
CA MET A 299 -17.58 4.81 -9.36
C MET A 299 -18.24 6.18 -9.30
N TRP A 300 -18.10 6.89 -8.18
CA TRP A 300 -18.61 8.25 -8.02
C TRP A 300 -18.03 9.18 -9.08
N LYS A 301 -16.72 9.10 -9.32
CA LYS A 301 -16.03 9.92 -10.33
C LYS A 301 -16.52 9.60 -11.75
N ALA A 302 -16.70 8.32 -12.06
CA ALA A 302 -17.16 7.84 -13.36
C ALA A 302 -18.60 8.23 -13.69
N ASN A 303 -19.44 8.43 -12.66
CA ASN A 303 -20.84 8.82 -12.80
C ASN A 303 -21.05 10.34 -12.81
N GLN A 304 -20.01 11.15 -12.60
CA GLN A 304 -20.11 12.59 -12.81
C GLN A 304 -20.25 12.86 -14.32
N ARG A 305 -21.42 13.33 -14.74
CA ARG A 305 -21.60 13.91 -16.08
C ARG A 305 -20.72 15.16 -16.16
N TRP A 306 -19.90 15.23 -17.21
CA TRP A 306 -19.13 16.42 -17.56
C TRP A 306 -20.04 17.53 -18.03
#